data_AF-A0ABD3GM47-F1
#
_entry.id   AF-A0ABD3GM47-F1
#
_cell.length_a   1.000
_cell.length_b   1.000
_cell.length_c   1.000
_cell.angle_alpha   90.00
_cell.angle_beta   90.00
_cell.angle_gamma   90.00
#
_symmetry.space_group_name_H-M   'P 1'
#
loop_
_entity.id
_entity.type
_entity.pdbx_description
1 polymer ?
#
loop_
_entity_poly.entity_id
_entity_poly.type
_entity_poly.pdbx_seq_one_letter_code
_entity_poly.pdbx_strand_id
1 'polypeptide(L)'
;MAAVLTKCTTITEEVFLVTAELLAEKTPEARLDSGMLFPAFSDMKEVAPQLIAGICEYIIKAGLGTQPDGVTDWLEYVKVQMFKPPEGTASRL
;
A
#
# COMPACT_ATOMS: atom_id res chain seq x y z
N MET A 1 -2.07 -6.67 -2.04
CA MET A 1 -3.42 -6.08 -1.85
C MET A 1 -3.84 -5.24 -3.05
N ALA A 2 -3.04 -4.26 -3.50
CA ALA A 2 -3.40 -3.38 -4.63
C ALA A 2 -3.93 -4.14 -5.87
N ALA A 3 -3.19 -5.15 -6.34
CA ALA A 3 -3.60 -5.98 -7.47
C ALA A 3 -4.98 -6.65 -7.30
N VAL A 4 -5.36 -7.01 -6.08
CA VAL A 4 -6.68 -7.61 -5.80
C VAL A 4 -7.78 -6.55 -5.88
N LEU A 5 -7.55 -5.39 -5.28
CA LEU A 5 -8.50 -4.27 -5.26
C LEU A 5 -8.80 -3.73 -6.65
N THR A 6 -7.78 -3.66 -7.51
CA THR A 6 -7.91 -3.19 -8.89
C THR A 6 -8.22 -4.31 -9.88
N LYS A 7 -8.45 -5.55 -9.43
CA LYS A 7 -8.61 -6.73 -10.31
C LYS A 7 -7.52 -6.80 -11.39
N CYS A 8 -6.29 -6.51 -11.01
CA CYS A 8 -5.14 -6.46 -11.90
C CYS A 8 -4.93 -7.83 -12.56
N THR A 9 -4.78 -7.86 -13.87
CA THR A 9 -4.64 -9.12 -14.63
C THR A 9 -3.19 -9.55 -14.77
N THR A 10 -2.24 -8.61 -14.68
CA THR A 10 -0.81 -8.88 -14.85
C THR A 10 0.01 -7.88 -14.02
N ILE A 11 0.95 -8.40 -13.21
CA ILE A 11 1.90 -7.59 -12.46
C ILE A 11 3.21 -7.57 -13.26
N THR A 12 3.53 -6.42 -13.87
CA THR A 12 4.78 -6.24 -14.62
C THR A 12 5.94 -5.85 -13.68
N GLU A 13 7.16 -5.86 -14.20
CA GLU A 13 8.34 -5.40 -13.45
C GLU A 13 8.22 -3.92 -13.04
N GLU A 14 7.59 -3.08 -13.87
CA GLU A 14 7.36 -1.68 -13.53
C GLU A 14 6.47 -1.52 -12.29
N VAL A 15 5.49 -2.40 -12.08
CA VAL A 15 4.66 -2.35 -10.85
C VAL A 15 5.54 -2.56 -9.61
N PHE A 16 6.55 -3.42 -9.68
CA PHE A 16 7.50 -3.61 -8.59
C PHE A 16 8.44 -2.41 -8.42
N LEU A 17 8.92 -1.83 -9.52
CA LEU A 17 9.78 -0.66 -9.50
C LEU A 17 9.07 0.53 -8.84
N VAL A 18 7.85 0.83 -9.27
CA VAL A 18 7.02 1.91 -8.71
C VAL A 18 6.69 1.63 -7.24
N THR A 19 6.46 0.37 -6.87
CA THR A 19 6.26 0.00 -5.45
C THR A 19 7.49 0.32 -4.61
N ALA A 20 8.70 0.05 -5.13
CA ALA A 20 9.94 0.33 -4.43
C ALA A 20 10.18 1.85 -4.27
N GLU A 21 9.92 2.63 -5.32
CA GLU A 21 10.00 4.09 -5.29
C GLU A 21 9.04 4.69 -4.26
N LEU A 22 7.77 4.28 -4.30
CA LEU A 22 6.76 4.75 -3.35
C LEU A 22 7.10 4.37 -1.90
N LEU A 23 7.73 3.22 -1.67
CA LEU A 23 8.18 2.82 -0.35
C LEU A 23 9.38 3.68 0.11
N ALA A 24 10.33 3.94 -0.78
CA ALA A 24 11.51 4.77 -0.47
C ALA A 24 11.10 6.20 -0.09
N GLU A 25 10.12 6.78 -0.79
CA GLU A 25 9.54 8.09 -0.46
C GLU A 25 8.85 8.14 0.91
N LYS A 26 8.47 6.99 1.47
CA LYS A 26 7.80 6.90 2.78
C LYS A 26 8.79 6.71 3.92
N THR A 27 10.09 6.58 3.65
CA THR A 27 11.12 6.56 4.68
C THR A 27 11.39 7.98 5.18
N PRO A 28 11.17 8.29 6.48
CA PRO A 28 11.45 9.61 7.02
C PRO A 28 12.94 9.97 6.95
N GLU A 29 13.29 11.24 6.72
CA GLU A 29 14.68 11.71 6.69
C GLU A 29 15.43 11.38 7.98
N ALA A 30 14.79 11.56 9.15
CA ALA A 30 15.38 11.21 10.44
C ALA A 30 15.76 9.71 10.55
N ARG A 31 15.09 8.82 9.81
CA ARG A 31 15.47 7.40 9.71
C ARG A 31 16.70 7.23 8.83
N LEU A 32 16.76 7.91 7.69
CA LEU A 32 17.92 7.91 6.81
C LEU A 32 19.18 8.41 7.52
N ASP A 33 19.05 9.50 8.29
CA ASP A 33 20.13 10.09 9.09
C ASP A 33 20.65 9.11 10.17
N SER A 34 19.77 8.24 10.67
CA SER A 34 20.13 7.17 11.62
C SER A 34 20.74 5.93 10.95
N GLY A 35 20.92 5.94 9.62
CA GLY A 35 21.42 4.80 8.83
C GLY A 35 20.37 3.75 8.49
N MET A 36 19.09 4.02 8.75
CA MET A 36 17.98 3.11 8.45
C MET A 36 17.41 3.41 7.06
N LEU A 37 17.38 2.40 6.20
CA LEU A 37 16.92 2.53 4.80
C LEU A 37 15.40 2.39 4.62
N PHE A 38 14.70 1.91 5.65
CA PHE A 38 13.27 1.61 5.59
C PHE A 38 12.49 2.30 6.72
N PRO A 39 11.19 2.53 6.52
CA PRO A 39 10.31 2.98 7.59
C PRO A 39 10.30 1.98 8.75
N ALA A 40 9.91 2.45 9.93
CA ALA A 40 9.79 1.57 11.07
C ALA A 40 8.64 0.58 10.88
N PHE A 41 8.81 -0.66 11.36
CA PHE A 41 7.71 -1.62 11.41
C PHE A 41 6.52 -1.14 12.26
N SER A 42 6.76 -0.28 13.26
CA SER A 42 5.70 0.37 14.04
C SER A 42 4.78 1.23 13.19
N ASP A 43 5.34 1.86 12.16
CA ASP A 43 4.66 2.85 11.32
C ASP A 43 3.97 2.16 10.13
N MET A 44 4.18 0.84 9.97
CA MET A 44 3.68 0.07 8.84
C MET A 44 2.16 0.10 8.74
N LYS A 45 1.44 0.25 9.86
CA LYS A 45 -0.03 0.40 9.85
C LYS A 45 -0.49 1.68 9.16
N GLU A 46 0.33 2.73 9.16
CA GLU A 46 0.04 4.01 8.54
C GLU A 46 0.61 4.09 7.13
N VAL A 47 1.81 3.54 6.92
CA VAL A 47 2.51 3.54 5.64
C VAL A 47 1.87 2.57 4.64
N ALA A 48 1.46 1.37 5.08
CA ALA A 48 0.90 0.36 4.18
C ALA A 48 -0.34 0.83 3.38
N PRO A 49 -1.39 1.44 3.99
CA PRO A 49 -2.53 1.90 3.21
C PRO A 49 -2.17 2.98 2.19
N GLN A 50 -1.21 3.86 2.51
CA GLN A 50 -0.72 4.89 1.59
C GLN A 50 0.03 4.28 0.42
N LEU A 51 0.92 3.32 0.69
CA LEU A 51 1.65 2.60 -0.33
C LEU A 51 0.70 1.85 -1.27
N ILE A 52 -0.27 1.12 -0.71
CA ILE A 52 -1.26 0.36 -1.49
C ILE A 52 -2.11 1.30 -2.35
N ALA A 53 -2.53 2.46 -1.83
CA ALA A 53 -3.30 3.45 -2.58
C ALA A 53 -2.53 3.98 -3.80
N GLY A 54 -1.24 4.31 -3.63
CA GLY A 54 -0.39 4.75 -4.75
C GLY A 54 -0.20 3.68 -5.81
N ILE A 55 -0.04 2.41 -5.41
CA ILE A 55 0.07 1.29 -6.36
C ILE A 55 -1.25 1.07 -7.10
N CYS A 56 -2.41 1.18 -6.43
CA CYS A 56 -3.71 1.10 -7.09
C CYS A 56 -3.84 2.17 -8.18
N GLU A 57 -3.49 3.42 -7.86
CA GLU A 57 -3.53 4.51 -8.83
C GLU A 57 -2.63 4.24 -10.04
N TYR A 58 -1.41 3.73 -9.81
CA TYR A 58 -0.51 3.35 -10.89
C TYR A 58 -1.08 2.23 -11.77
N ILE A 59 -1.59 1.15 -11.17
CA ILE A 59 -2.14 0.00 -11.90
C ILE A 59 -3.30 0.42 -12.81
N ILE A 60 -4.18 1.32 -12.35
CA ILE A 60 -5.28 1.84 -13.17
C ILE A 60 -4.77 2.74 -14.29
N LYS A 61 -3.84 3.66 -14.00
CA LYS A 61 -3.25 4.54 -15.02
C LYS A 61 -2.51 3.76 -16.11
N ALA A 62 -1.85 2.67 -15.74
CA ALA A 62 -1.15 1.78 -16.66
C ALA A 62 -2.09 0.85 -17.46
N GLY A 63 -3.41 0.86 -17.18
CA GLY A 63 -4.38 0.00 -17.85
C GLY A 63 -4.26 -1.49 -17.49
N LEU A 64 -3.60 -1.81 -16.37
CA LEU A 64 -3.34 -3.17 -15.91
C LEU A 64 -4.47 -3.76 -15.06
N GLY A 65 -5.46 -2.94 -14.69
CA GLY A 65 -6.61 -3.36 -13.89
C GLY A 65 -7.86 -2.51 -14.13
N THR A 66 -8.90 -2.77 -13.36
CA THR A 66 -10.19 -2.08 -13.39
C THR A 66 -10.42 -1.32 -12.08
N GLN A 67 -10.78 -0.04 -12.21
CA GLN A 67 -11.16 0.79 -11.07
C GLN A 67 -12.56 0.35 -10.56
N PRO A 68 -12.72 0.06 -9.26
CA PRO A 68 -14.03 -0.22 -8.69
C PRO A 68 -14.96 1.01 -8.76
N ASP A 69 -16.25 0.77 -8.93
CA ASP A 69 -17.25 1.82 -9.04
C ASP A 69 -17.29 2.70 -7.78
N GLY A 70 -17.33 4.02 -7.97
CA GLY A 70 -17.43 5.00 -6.88
C GLY A 70 -16.15 5.27 -6.12
N VAL A 71 -15.00 4.69 -6.51
CA VAL A 71 -13.71 5.00 -5.90
C VAL A 71 -13.21 6.34 -6.44
N THR A 72 -13.23 7.37 -5.59
CA THR A 72 -12.62 8.69 -5.86
C THR A 72 -11.36 8.93 -5.03
N ASP A 73 -11.28 8.30 -3.85
CA ASP A 73 -10.12 8.31 -2.97
C ASP A 73 -9.64 6.87 -2.70
N TRP A 74 -8.46 6.55 -3.25
CA TRP A 74 -7.84 5.23 -3.06
C TRP A 74 -7.42 4.96 -1.63
N LEU A 75 -6.99 5.97 -0.88
CA LEU A 75 -6.54 5.79 0.50
C LEU A 75 -7.72 5.43 1.40
N GLU A 76 -8.84 6.12 1.26
CA GLU A 76 -10.07 5.81 1.99
C GLU A 76 -10.56 4.41 1.62
N TYR A 77 -10.64 4.11 0.32
CA TYR A 77 -11.07 2.80 -0.16
C TYR A 77 -10.21 1.66 0.38
N VAL A 78 -8.88 1.80 0.33
CA VAL A 78 -7.95 0.81 0.86
C VAL A 78 -8.15 0.58 2.36
N LYS A 79 -8.27 1.65 3.16
CA LYS A 79 -8.47 1.56 4.61
C LYS A 79 -9.75 0.80 4.99
N VAL A 80 -10.81 0.94 4.20
CA VAL A 80 -12.08 0.21 4.41
C VAL A 80 -11.92 -1.28 4.09
N GLN A 81 -11.10 -1.62 3.09
CA GLN A 81 -10.87 -2.99 2.65
C GLN A 81 -9.82 -3.75 3.48
N MET A 82 -9.03 -3.05 4.30
CA MET A 82 -8.02 -3.69 5.15
C MET A 82 -8.69 -4.54 6.24
N PHE A 83 -8.13 -5.73 6.48
CA PHE A 83 -8.59 -6.61 7.54
C PHE A 83 -8.49 -5.93 8.90
N LYS A 84 -9.60 -5.94 9.64
CA LYS A 84 -9.66 -5.50 11.04
C LYS A 84 -9.86 -6.73 11.91
N PRO A 85 -8.89 -7.10 12.76
CA PRO A 85 -9.07 -8.23 13.67
C PRO A 85 -10.26 -7.96 14.59
N PRO A 86 -11.15 -8.94 14.83
CA PRO A 86 -12.25 -8.77 15.76
C PRO A 86 -11.72 -8.58 17.18
N GLU A 87 -12.36 -7.68 17.93
CA GLU A 87 -12.02 -7.41 19.33
C GLU A 87 -12.05 -8.71 20.14
N GLY A 88 -10.94 -9.02 20.82
CA GLY A 88 -10.79 -10.25 21.61
C GLY A 88 -9.86 -11.32 21.02
N THR A 89 -9.35 -11.15 19.80
CA THR A 89 -8.33 -12.05 19.23
C THR A 89 -6.90 -11.58 19.51
N ALA A 90 -6.65 -11.00 20.68
CA ALA A 90 -5.29 -10.90 21.20
C ALA A 90 -4.88 -12.31 21.63
N SER A 91 -4.43 -13.10 20.66
CA SER A 91 -3.94 -14.45 20.88
C SER A 91 -2.74 -14.39 21.81
N ARG A 92 -2.89 -15.10 22.92
CA ARG A 92 -1.84 -15.71 23.75
C ARG A 92 -0.57 -15.98 22.93
N LEU A 93 0.44 -15.16 23.12
CA LEU A 93 1.85 -15.45 22.88
C LEU A 93 2.65 -14.73 23.96
#